data_AF-A0A2V7TMJ1-F1
#
_entry.id   AF-A0A2V7TMJ1-F1
#
_cell.length_a   1.000
_cell.length_b   1.000
_cell.length_c   1.000
_cell.angle_alpha   90.00
_cell.angle_beta   90.00
_cell.angle_gamma   90.00
#
_symmetry.space_group_name_H-M   'P 1'
#
loop_
_entity.id
_entity.type
_entity.pdbx_description
1 polymer ?
#
loop_
_entity_poly.entity_id
_entity_poly.type
_entity_poly.pdbx_seq_one_letter_code
_entity_poly.pdbx_strand_id
1 'polypeptide(L)'
;MLLNAAASGDWLMYGHNYWNNRYSPLKTINTTNVKNLVARAVYTHGSERLGSFETTPIVVNGVMYITSPATPNNIVRAFDLRTQKMLWHYEHKNAPVSTACCGPNNRGVAVSGGSVFVETLDDELVALDATTGKEKWAVKVGDGPEAGYTETMAPLVIGDNVIIGT
;
A
#
# COMPACT_ATOMS: atom_id res chain seq x y z
N MET A 1 -13.78 -5.31 11.43
CA MET A 1 -13.33 -4.01 10.86
C MET A 1 -13.66 -3.92 9.38
N LEU A 2 -13.08 -4.77 8.52
CA LEU A 2 -13.21 -4.65 7.05
C LEU A 2 -14.65 -4.78 6.49
N LEU A 3 -15.54 -5.55 7.13
CA LEU A 3 -16.95 -5.67 6.71
C LEU A 3 -17.72 -4.34 6.80
N ASN A 4 -17.31 -3.42 7.66
CA ASN A 4 -17.96 -2.11 7.83
C ASN A 4 -17.34 -1.01 6.95
N ALA A 5 -16.45 -1.37 6.03
CA ALA A 5 -15.66 -0.39 5.30
C ALA A 5 -16.50 0.60 4.49
N ALA A 6 -17.63 0.17 3.91
CA ALA A 6 -18.51 1.04 3.13
C ALA A 6 -19.12 2.23 3.90
N ALA A 7 -19.25 2.12 5.23
CA ALA A 7 -19.73 3.19 6.09
C ALA A 7 -18.60 3.96 6.79
N SER A 8 -17.35 3.55 6.57
CA SER A 8 -16.19 4.11 7.26
C SER A 8 -15.73 5.42 6.64
N GLY A 9 -15.27 6.35 7.47
CA GLY A 9 -14.48 7.50 7.00
C GLY A 9 -13.04 7.13 6.61
N ASP A 10 -12.55 5.99 7.10
CA ASP A 10 -11.25 5.43 6.77
C ASP A 10 -11.26 4.70 5.43
N TRP A 11 -10.11 4.60 4.77
CA TRP A 11 -9.93 3.85 3.53
C TRP A 11 -9.26 2.49 3.82
N LEU A 12 -10.08 1.51 4.21
CA LEU A 12 -9.59 0.28 4.85
C LEU A 12 -8.99 -0.76 3.89
N MET A 13 -9.25 -0.65 2.59
CA MET A 13 -8.75 -1.58 1.57
C MET A 13 -8.68 -0.88 0.21
N TYR A 14 -8.00 -1.49 -0.77
CA TYR A 14 -7.72 -0.90 -2.08
C TYR A 14 -8.95 -0.21 -2.71
N GLY A 15 -10.09 -0.91 -2.74
CA GLY A 15 -11.34 -0.44 -3.32
C GLY A 15 -12.27 0.33 -2.40
N HIS A 16 -11.80 0.78 -1.23
CA HIS A 16 -12.56 1.23 -0.06
C HIS A 16 -13.40 0.14 0.62
N ASN A 17 -14.15 -0.67 -0.13
CA ASN A 17 -14.95 -1.78 0.37
C ASN A 17 -14.86 -3.01 -0.55
N TYR A 18 -15.46 -4.13 -0.14
CA TYR A 18 -15.41 -5.39 -0.90
C TYR A 18 -16.13 -5.34 -2.26
N TRP A 19 -17.03 -4.39 -2.48
CA TRP A 19 -17.62 -4.13 -3.80
C TRP A 19 -16.67 -3.36 -4.73
N ASN A 20 -15.54 -2.89 -4.21
CA ASN A 20 -14.50 -2.16 -4.94
C ASN A 20 -15.03 -0.93 -5.70
N ASN A 21 -16.07 -0.28 -5.16
CA ASN A 21 -16.74 0.85 -5.81
C ASN A 21 -16.03 2.20 -5.60
N ARG A 22 -14.99 2.24 -4.75
CA ARG A 22 -14.20 3.44 -4.45
C ARG A 22 -15.03 4.65 -4.00
N TYR A 23 -16.17 4.40 -3.36
CA TYR A 23 -17.08 5.45 -2.88
C TYR A 23 -16.86 5.73 -1.39
N SER A 24 -16.54 6.98 -1.03
CA SER A 24 -16.45 7.40 0.37
C SER A 24 -17.79 7.98 0.87
N PRO A 25 -18.23 7.66 2.10
CA PRO A 25 -19.43 8.26 2.69
C PRO A 25 -19.21 9.69 3.22
N LEU A 26 -17.98 10.20 3.24
CA LEU A 26 -17.64 11.53 3.76
C LEU A 26 -18.22 12.65 2.87
N LYS A 27 -18.75 13.71 3.51
CA LYS A 27 -19.41 14.83 2.82
C LYS A 27 -18.88 16.21 3.20
N THR A 28 -17.83 16.26 4.03
CA THR A 28 -17.22 17.51 4.52
C THR A 28 -16.76 18.39 3.35
N ILE A 29 -16.15 17.76 2.33
CA ILE A 29 -15.83 18.41 1.05
C ILE A 29 -16.97 18.08 0.09
N ASN A 30 -17.49 19.09 -0.60
CA ASN A 30 -18.57 18.96 -1.56
C ASN A 30 -18.47 20.05 -2.64
N THR A 31 -19.42 20.05 -3.59
CA THR A 31 -19.42 20.94 -4.77
C THR A 31 -19.45 22.43 -4.42
N THR A 32 -19.91 22.80 -3.23
CA THR A 32 -19.99 24.21 -2.81
C THR A 32 -18.67 24.74 -2.24
N ASN A 33 -17.80 23.87 -1.71
CA ASN A 33 -16.60 24.27 -0.98
C ASN A 33 -15.27 23.69 -1.55
N VAL A 34 -15.31 22.77 -2.51
CA VAL A 34 -14.12 22.13 -3.11
C VAL A 34 -13.11 23.15 -3.68
N LYS A 35 -13.60 24.30 -4.15
CA LYS A 35 -12.77 25.41 -4.65
C LYS A 35 -11.83 26.03 -3.60
N ASN A 36 -12.07 25.78 -2.31
CA ASN A 36 -11.27 26.31 -1.21
C ASN A 36 -10.19 25.33 -0.74
N LEU A 37 -10.01 24.18 -1.40
CA LEU A 37 -9.00 23.21 -1.01
C LEU A 37 -7.59 23.77 -1.21
N VAL A 38 -6.76 23.55 -0.20
CA VAL A 38 -5.31 23.82 -0.24
C VAL A 38 -4.57 22.58 0.23
N ALA A 39 -3.33 22.42 -0.25
CA ALA A 39 -2.48 21.33 0.22
C ALA A 39 -2.23 21.48 1.72
N ARG A 40 -2.59 20.44 2.49
CA ARG A 40 -2.34 20.39 3.94
C ARG A 40 -0.94 19.91 4.28
N ALA A 41 -0.39 19.01 3.48
CA ALA A 41 0.95 18.45 3.63
C ALA A 41 1.44 17.94 2.27
N VAL A 42 2.75 17.98 2.06
CA VAL A 42 3.43 17.39 0.90
C VAL A 42 4.59 16.56 1.43
N TYR A 43 4.70 15.33 0.94
CA TYR A 43 5.84 14.46 1.22
C TYR A 43 6.55 14.14 -0.09
N THR A 44 7.85 14.41 -0.14
CA THR A 44 8.71 14.05 -1.26
C THR A 44 9.44 12.76 -0.92
N HIS A 45 9.24 11.72 -1.72
CA HIS A 45 9.75 10.39 -1.37
C HIS A 45 11.26 10.22 -1.57
N GLY A 46 11.90 11.10 -2.35
CA GLY A 46 13.35 11.18 -2.47
C GLY A 46 14.03 10.11 -3.34
N SER A 47 13.33 9.34 -4.18
CA SER A 47 14.04 8.49 -5.16
C SER A 47 14.69 9.33 -6.25
N GLU A 48 15.92 8.93 -6.55
CA GLU A 48 16.70 9.42 -7.68
C GLU A 48 16.25 8.79 -9.01
N ARG A 49 15.50 7.69 -8.95
CA ARG A 49 14.98 6.97 -10.12
C ARG A 49 13.48 7.22 -10.28
N LEU A 50 13.11 7.67 -11.49
CA LEU A 50 11.73 7.82 -11.90
C LEU A 50 11.03 6.45 -11.91
N GLY A 51 9.80 6.41 -11.40
CA GLY A 51 8.92 5.26 -11.41
C GLY A 51 7.47 5.70 -11.21
N SER A 52 6.51 4.85 -11.58
CA SER A 52 5.09 5.19 -11.50
C SER A 52 4.55 4.97 -10.09
N PHE A 53 3.96 6.01 -9.50
CA PHE A 53 3.24 5.90 -8.24
C PHE A 53 1.83 5.37 -8.48
N GLU A 54 1.67 4.05 -8.34
CA GLU A 54 0.37 3.37 -8.49
C GLU A 54 -0.31 3.04 -7.15
N THR A 55 0.31 3.41 -6.02
CA THR A 55 -0.22 3.13 -4.68
C THR A 55 -1.62 3.73 -4.50
N THR A 56 -2.57 2.92 -4.03
CA THR A 56 -3.75 3.45 -3.33
C THR A 56 -3.44 3.52 -1.83
N PRO A 57 -3.41 4.70 -1.20
CA PRO A 57 -3.15 4.80 0.24
C PRO A 57 -4.23 4.07 1.06
N ILE A 58 -3.79 3.27 2.02
CA ILE A 58 -4.68 2.64 3.00
C ILE A 58 -4.64 3.46 4.28
N VAL A 59 -5.80 3.81 4.81
CA VAL A 59 -5.92 4.58 6.06
C VAL A 59 -6.69 3.75 7.07
N VAL A 60 -6.08 3.50 8.22
CA VAL A 60 -6.71 2.78 9.34
C VAL A 60 -6.43 3.54 10.63
N ASN A 61 -7.49 3.98 11.31
CA ASN A 61 -7.46 4.70 12.59
C ASN A 61 -6.56 5.96 12.60
N GLY A 62 -6.47 6.64 11.45
CA GLY A 62 -5.66 7.85 11.26
C GLY A 62 -4.18 7.58 10.92
N VAL A 63 -3.79 6.32 10.73
CA VAL A 63 -2.49 5.95 10.15
C VAL A 63 -2.67 5.65 8.67
N MET A 64 -1.86 6.30 7.83
CA MET A 64 -1.83 6.08 6.38
C MET A 64 -0.61 5.23 6.01
N TYR A 65 -0.83 4.20 5.19
CA TYR A 65 0.20 3.33 4.63
C TYR A 65 0.28 3.55 3.12
N ILE A 66 1.48 3.78 2.61
CA ILE A 66 1.75 3.99 1.18
C ILE A 66 2.95 3.17 0.73
N THR A 67 2.94 2.79 -0.54
CA THR A 67 4.11 2.21 -1.21
C THR A 67 4.76 3.19 -2.18
N SER A 68 5.98 2.89 -2.61
CA SER A 68 6.69 3.62 -3.66
C SER A 68 7.00 2.68 -4.82
N PRO A 69 7.38 3.21 -6.00
CA PRO A 69 7.99 2.39 -7.04
C PRO A 69 9.15 1.56 -6.44
N ALA A 70 9.21 0.29 -6.82
CA ALA A 70 10.16 -0.71 -6.36
C ALA A 70 11.56 -0.54 -7.01
N THR A 71 12.06 0.69 -7.07
CA THR A 71 13.35 1.00 -7.70
C THR A 71 14.34 1.58 -6.68
N PRO A 72 15.45 0.89 -6.34
CA PRO A 72 15.71 -0.53 -6.60
C PRO A 72 14.91 -1.48 -5.66
N ASN A 73 14.30 -0.93 -4.61
CA ASN A 73 13.78 -1.67 -3.47
C ASN A 73 12.29 -1.39 -3.28
N ASN A 74 11.52 -2.38 -2.83
CA ASN A 74 10.15 -2.15 -2.39
C ASN A 74 10.18 -1.35 -1.07
N ILE A 75 9.39 -0.28 -1.01
CA ILE A 75 9.34 0.59 0.16
C ILE A 75 7.89 0.75 0.62
N VAL A 76 7.65 0.53 1.91
CA VAL A 76 6.38 0.84 2.59
C VAL A 76 6.64 1.92 3.63
N ARG A 77 5.76 2.92 3.73
CA ARG A 77 5.83 3.98 4.74
C ARG A 77 4.50 4.12 5.46
N ALA A 78 4.57 4.36 6.76
CA ALA A 78 3.41 4.71 7.57
C ALA A 78 3.50 6.14 8.09
N PHE A 79 2.38 6.86 8.07
CA PHE A 79 2.27 8.25 8.52
C PHE A 79 1.10 8.40 9.48
N ASP A 80 1.27 9.17 10.55
CA ASP A 80 0.16 9.64 11.36
C ASP A 80 -0.43 10.90 10.72
N LEU A 81 -1.70 10.84 10.28
CA LEU A 81 -2.37 11.94 9.59
C LEU A 81 -2.74 13.10 10.51
N ARG A 82 -2.73 12.90 11.84
CA ARG A 82 -2.98 13.97 12.81
C ARG A 82 -1.75 14.85 12.93
N THR A 83 -0.58 14.24 13.13
CA THR A 83 0.70 14.92 13.33
C THR A 83 1.49 15.17 12.04
N GLN A 84 1.11 14.52 10.94
CA GLN A 84 1.77 14.57 9.62
C GLN A 84 3.20 14.02 9.64
N LYS A 85 3.55 13.21 10.64
CA LYS A 85 4.88 12.62 10.78
C LYS A 85 4.88 11.19 10.26
N MET A 86 6.01 10.81 9.65
CA MET A 86 6.28 9.40 9.38
C MET A 86 6.47 8.67 10.71
N LEU A 87 5.78 7.54 10.85
CA LEU A 87 5.90 6.66 12.02
C LEU A 87 7.06 5.67 11.82
N TRP A 88 7.10 5.06 10.64
CA TRP A 88 8.13 4.10 10.25
C TRP A 88 8.21 3.98 8.73
N HIS A 89 9.32 3.42 8.25
CA HIS A 89 9.44 2.93 6.89
C HIS A 89 10.05 1.53 6.91
N TYR A 90 9.64 0.70 5.96
CA TYR A 90 10.21 -0.60 5.66
C TYR A 90 10.80 -0.56 4.25
N GLU A 91 11.95 -1.18 4.08
CA GLU A 91 12.64 -1.30 2.80
C GLU A 91 13.01 -2.77 2.60
N HIS A 92 12.44 -3.38 1.58
CA HIS A 92 12.80 -4.72 1.13
C HIS A 92 13.84 -4.61 0.02
N LYS A 93 14.99 -5.22 0.24
CA LYS A 93 16.07 -5.22 -0.75
C LYS A 93 15.81 -6.30 -1.78
N ASN A 94 15.23 -5.89 -2.92
CA ASN A 94 14.90 -6.82 -3.98
C ASN A 94 16.15 -7.52 -4.52
N ALA A 95 16.03 -8.80 -4.85
CA ALA A 95 16.91 -9.46 -5.79
C ALA A 95 16.86 -8.75 -7.16
N PRO A 96 17.88 -8.90 -8.03
CA PRO A 96 17.86 -8.30 -9.35
C PRO A 96 16.63 -8.73 -10.17
N VAL A 97 15.81 -7.76 -10.57
CA VAL A 97 14.64 -7.99 -11.43
C VAL A 97 14.86 -7.33 -12.79
N SER A 98 14.80 -8.12 -13.86
CA SER A 98 14.89 -7.64 -15.26
C SER A 98 13.66 -8.01 -16.10
N THR A 99 12.70 -8.72 -15.52
CA THR A 99 11.54 -9.31 -16.21
C THR A 99 10.26 -8.50 -16.08
N ALA A 100 10.23 -7.46 -15.24
CA ALA A 100 9.08 -6.58 -15.08
C ALA A 100 8.77 -5.82 -16.40
N CYS A 101 7.62 -6.11 -17.02
CA CYS A 101 7.25 -5.56 -18.34
C CYS A 101 7.05 -4.05 -18.37
N CYS A 102 6.54 -3.50 -17.27
CA CYS A 102 5.73 -2.28 -17.29
C CYS A 102 6.18 -1.28 -16.22
N GLY A 103 7.42 -1.47 -15.74
CA GLY A 103 8.02 -0.71 -14.67
C GLY A 103 7.90 -1.42 -13.31
N PRO A 104 8.79 -1.08 -12.36
CA PRO A 104 8.81 -1.60 -11.00
C PRO A 104 7.72 -0.92 -10.16
N ASN A 105 6.47 -1.10 -10.53
CA ASN A 105 5.34 -0.41 -9.90
C ASN A 105 4.86 -1.20 -8.67
N ASN A 106 4.20 -0.53 -7.74
CA ASN A 106 3.53 -1.19 -6.62
C ASN A 106 2.21 -0.49 -6.32
N ARG A 107 1.12 -1.26 -6.24
CA ARG A 107 -0.26 -0.73 -6.15
C ARG A 107 -0.75 -0.52 -4.72
N GLY A 108 0.01 -0.95 -3.72
CA GLY A 108 -0.25 -0.63 -2.33
C GLY A 108 -0.14 -1.84 -1.40
N VAL A 109 -0.84 -1.74 -0.28
CA VAL A 109 -0.83 -2.74 0.80
C VAL A 109 -2.23 -3.19 1.15
N ALA A 110 -2.33 -4.28 1.91
CA ALA A 110 -3.51 -4.58 2.72
C ALA A 110 -3.20 -4.42 4.21
N VAL A 111 -4.19 -4.05 5.02
CA VAL A 111 -4.01 -3.91 6.48
C VAL A 111 -5.10 -4.67 7.21
N SER A 112 -4.72 -5.62 8.07
CA SER A 112 -5.65 -6.38 8.90
C SER A 112 -4.93 -7.02 10.08
N GLY A 113 -5.64 -7.22 11.19
CA GLY A 113 -5.11 -7.97 12.35
C GLY A 113 -3.78 -7.42 12.91
N GLY A 114 -3.58 -6.10 12.87
CA GLY A 114 -2.33 -5.47 13.31
C GLY A 114 -1.13 -5.70 12.38
N SER A 115 -1.37 -6.15 11.14
CA SER A 115 -0.33 -6.39 10.14
C SER A 115 -0.58 -5.58 8.87
N VAL A 116 0.49 -5.22 8.19
CA VAL A 116 0.50 -4.63 6.84
C VAL A 116 1.09 -5.65 5.90
N PHE A 117 0.37 -5.99 4.83
CA PHE A 117 0.78 -6.97 3.82
C PHE A 117 1.16 -6.26 2.54
N VAL A 118 2.31 -6.62 1.97
CA VAL A 118 2.83 -6.04 0.74
C VAL A 118 3.51 -7.12 -0.09
N GLU A 119 3.33 -7.06 -1.40
CA GLU A 119 4.10 -7.89 -2.33
C GLU A 119 5.38 -7.16 -2.78
N THR A 120 6.44 -7.92 -3.03
CA THR A 120 7.73 -7.42 -3.49
C THR A 120 7.94 -7.70 -4.97
N LEU A 121 8.71 -6.84 -5.64
CA LEU A 121 8.93 -7.00 -7.07
C LEU A 121 9.70 -8.30 -7.40
N ASP A 122 10.46 -8.81 -6.42
CA ASP A 122 11.22 -10.04 -6.51
C ASP A 122 10.49 -11.29 -5.98
N ASP A 123 9.15 -11.27 -6.04
CA ASP A 123 8.28 -12.45 -5.91
C ASP A 123 8.10 -12.97 -4.47
N GLU A 124 7.96 -12.05 -3.51
CA GLU A 124 7.61 -12.37 -2.12
C GLU A 124 6.33 -11.66 -1.65
N LEU A 125 5.59 -12.32 -0.76
CA LEU A 125 4.57 -11.70 0.09
C LEU A 125 5.17 -11.49 1.49
N VAL A 126 5.12 -10.25 1.96
CA VAL A 126 5.68 -9.83 3.25
C VAL A 126 4.58 -9.35 4.18
N ALA A 127 4.62 -9.77 5.44
CA ALA A 127 3.82 -9.20 6.52
C ALA A 127 4.67 -8.39 7.47
N LEU A 128 4.28 -7.13 7.68
CA LEU A 128 4.90 -6.20 8.62
C LEU A 128 3.98 -6.01 9.83
N ASP A 129 4.58 -5.80 11.00
CA ASP A 129 3.87 -5.27 12.17
C ASP A 129 3.41 -3.83 11.89
N ALA A 130 2.11 -3.56 12.03
CA ALA A 130 1.54 -2.27 11.63
C ALA A 130 2.01 -1.09 12.51
N THR A 131 2.48 -1.36 13.74
CA THR A 131 2.92 -0.31 14.67
C THR A 131 4.39 0.03 14.46
N THR A 132 5.21 -0.96 14.14
CA THR A 132 6.67 -0.81 14.10
C THR A 132 7.27 -0.88 12.70
N GLY A 133 6.53 -1.40 11.72
CA GLY A 133 7.03 -1.68 10.36
C GLY A 133 7.98 -2.87 10.28
N LYS A 134 8.21 -3.60 11.38
CA LYS A 134 9.11 -4.75 11.41
C LYS A 134 8.49 -5.93 10.68
N GLU A 135 9.30 -6.60 9.88
CA GLU A 135 8.92 -7.85 9.24
C GLU A 135 8.57 -8.92 10.29
N LYS A 136 7.40 -9.53 10.10
CA LYS A 136 6.92 -10.68 10.88
C LYS A 136 7.23 -11.97 10.16
N TRP A 137 7.07 -11.98 8.84
CA TRP A 137 7.42 -13.08 7.95
C TRP A 137 7.45 -12.59 6.49
N ALA A 138 8.14 -13.35 5.66
CA ALA A 138 8.13 -13.25 4.20
C ALA A 138 8.04 -14.66 3.60
N VAL A 139 7.35 -14.80 2.47
CA VAL A 139 7.23 -16.08 1.74
C VAL A 139 7.34 -15.82 0.24
N LYS A 140 8.04 -16.70 -0.49
CA LYS A 140 8.02 -16.69 -1.95
C LYS A 140 6.65 -17.11 -2.48
N VAL A 141 6.20 -16.47 -3.55
CA VAL A 141 4.84 -16.71 -4.10
C VAL A 141 4.85 -17.32 -5.50
N GLY A 142 6.00 -17.35 -6.17
CA GLY A 142 6.26 -18.10 -7.39
C GLY A 142 7.71 -18.64 -7.49
N ASP A 143 8.15 -18.85 -8.73
CA ASP A 143 9.49 -19.36 -9.08
C ASP A 143 10.55 -18.24 -9.22
N GLY A 144 10.18 -17.00 -8.88
CA GLY A 144 11.05 -15.84 -8.87
C GLY A 144 11.17 -15.10 -10.19
N PRO A 145 11.87 -13.94 -10.17
CA PRO A 145 12.05 -13.07 -11.34
C PRO A 145 12.71 -13.75 -12.54
N GLU A 146 13.59 -14.72 -12.32
CA GLU A 146 14.28 -15.46 -13.38
C GLU A 146 13.32 -16.31 -14.22
N ALA A 147 12.23 -16.78 -13.62
CA ALA A 147 11.14 -17.48 -14.29
C ALA A 147 10.06 -16.53 -14.85
N GLY A 148 10.20 -15.21 -14.63
CA GLY A 148 9.29 -14.19 -15.13
C GLY A 148 8.20 -13.75 -14.15
N TYR A 149 8.23 -14.22 -12.90
CA TYR A 149 7.29 -13.81 -11.85
C TYR A 149 7.73 -12.50 -11.20
N THR A 150 6.82 -11.52 -11.14
CA THR A 150 7.07 -10.21 -10.51
C THR A 150 5.77 -9.65 -9.96
N GLU A 151 5.75 -9.24 -8.70
CA GLU A 151 4.50 -8.85 -8.04
C GLU A 151 4.37 -7.33 -7.90
N THR A 152 3.23 -6.80 -8.36
CA THR A 152 3.00 -5.34 -8.47
C THR A 152 1.63 -4.88 -7.96
N MET A 153 0.71 -5.80 -7.70
CA MET A 153 -0.65 -5.53 -7.21
C MET A 153 -0.66 -5.17 -5.72
N ALA A 154 -1.87 -4.91 -5.22
CA ALA A 154 -2.10 -4.74 -3.80
C ALA A 154 -2.79 -6.01 -3.29
N PRO A 155 -2.34 -6.60 -2.18
CA PRO A 155 -3.00 -7.76 -1.60
C PRO A 155 -4.46 -7.44 -1.21
N LEU A 156 -5.29 -8.48 -1.07
CA LEU A 156 -6.66 -8.39 -0.55
C LEU A 156 -6.85 -9.32 0.65
N VAL A 157 -7.32 -8.78 1.77
CA VAL A 157 -7.64 -9.61 2.95
C VAL A 157 -9.12 -10.00 2.98
N ILE A 158 -9.39 -11.31 3.05
CA ILE A 158 -10.74 -11.88 3.22
C ILE A 158 -10.71 -12.88 4.38
N GLY A 159 -11.40 -12.54 5.47
CA GLY A 159 -11.30 -13.30 6.72
C GLY A 159 -9.85 -13.32 7.21
N ASP A 160 -9.31 -14.52 7.38
CA ASP A 160 -7.93 -14.75 7.82
C ASP A 160 -6.96 -15.00 6.65
N ASN A 161 -7.42 -14.85 5.41
CA ASN A 161 -6.62 -15.10 4.20
C ASN A 161 -6.14 -13.79 3.57
N VAL A 162 -4.90 -13.80 3.08
CA VAL A 162 -4.34 -12.77 2.21
C VAL A 162 -4.33 -13.33 0.79
N ILE A 163 -5.05 -12.68 -0.11
CA ILE A 163 -5.21 -13.07 -1.51
C ILE A 163 -4.27 -12.20 -2.36
N ILE A 164 -3.51 -12.88 -3.20
CA ILE A 164 -2.53 -12.33 -4.13
C ILE A 164 -2.70 -13.00 -5.49
N GLY A 165 -2.03 -12.48 -6.51
CA GLY A 165 -1.97 -13.08 -7.85
C GLY A 165 -0.54 -13.38 -8.28
N THR A 166 -0.30 -13.32 -9.60
CA THR A 166 0.99 -13.31 -10.29
C THR A 166 0.82 -12.64 -11.66
#